data_AF-A0A351VB64-F1
#
_entry.id   AF-A0A351VB64-F1
#
_cell.length_a   1.000
_cell.length_b   1.000
_cell.length_c   1.000
_cell.angle_alpha   90.00
_cell.angle_beta   90.00
_cell.angle_gamma   90.00
#
_symmetry.space_group_name_H-M   'P 1'
#
loop_
_entity.id
_entity.type
_entity.pdbx_description
1 polymer ?
#
loop_
_entity_poly.entity_id
_entity_poly.type
_entity_poly.pdbx_seq_one_letter_code
_entity_poly.pdbx_strand_id
1 'polypeptide(L)'
;YAIEKIAGFVFPIFFISFMLMPFTFETSADEYAHNLHIEELNNQLLETKNKEESAAINVLIKMENNKWEKTQASSAYHFRCLFKYYCQRLFIISYMVLFLCAVAFLIAKAYYKTRDAACPD
;
A
#
# COMPACT_ATOMS: atom_id res chain seq x y z
N TYR A 1 -19.25 -24.91 20.47
CA TYR A 1 -18.43 -24.18 21.47
C TYR A 1 -17.03 -23.83 20.97
N ALA A 2 -16.19 -24.78 20.54
CA ALA A 2 -14.83 -24.49 20.02
C ALA A 2 -14.83 -23.63 18.73
N ILE A 3 -15.78 -23.90 17.84
CA ILE A 3 -16.00 -23.23 16.55
C ILE A 3 -16.34 -21.74 16.69
N GLU A 4 -17.15 -21.35 17.68
CA GLU A 4 -17.51 -19.94 17.92
C GLU A 4 -16.36 -19.14 18.55
N LYS A 5 -15.52 -19.80 19.37
CA LYS A 5 -14.31 -19.17 19.90
C LYS A 5 -13.32 -18.84 18.78
N ILE A 6 -13.15 -19.72 17.79
CA ILE A 6 -12.25 -19.48 16.65
C ILE A 6 -12.74 -18.29 15.81
N ALA A 7 -14.05 -18.21 15.51
CA ALA A 7 -14.62 -17.09 14.77
C ALA A 7 -14.46 -15.74 15.51
N GLY A 8 -14.57 -15.73 16.84
CA GLY A 8 -14.35 -14.54 17.67
C GLY A 8 -12.91 -14.01 17.65
N PHE A 9 -11.92 -14.84 17.33
CA PHE A 9 -10.51 -14.42 17.20
C PHE A 9 -10.10 -14.06 15.76
N VAL A 10 -10.68 -14.71 14.75
CA VAL A 10 -10.30 -14.49 13.34
C VAL A 10 -10.79 -13.14 12.81
N PHE A 11 -12.00 -12.72 13.17
CA PHE A 11 -12.57 -11.44 12.70
C PHE A 11 -11.81 -10.19 13.15
N PRO A 12 -11.40 -10.05 14.43
CA PRO A 12 -10.59 -8.91 14.87
C PRO A 12 -9.22 -8.85 14.19
N ILE A 13 -8.56 -10.00 14.01
CA ILE A 13 -7.25 -10.08 13.34
C ILE A 13 -7.38 -9.65 11.87
N PHE A 14 -8.44 -10.07 11.19
CA PHE A 14 -8.75 -9.66 9.84
C PHE A 14 -8.99 -8.15 9.73
N PHE A 15 -9.72 -7.56 10.68
CA PHE A 15 -10.03 -6.14 10.69
C PHE A 15 -8.80 -5.27 10.99
N ILE A 16 -7.95 -5.69 11.95
CA ILE A 16 -6.68 -5.02 12.25
C ILE A 16 -5.74 -5.09 11.04
N SER A 17 -5.67 -6.25 10.40
CA SER A 17 -4.89 -6.45 9.17
C SER A 17 -5.37 -5.46 8.09
N PHE A 18 -6.69 -5.39 7.84
CA PHE A 18 -7.27 -4.46 6.87
C PHE A 18 -6.97 -2.98 7.18
N MET A 19 -6.99 -2.58 8.46
CA MET A 19 -6.62 -1.22 8.88
C MET A 19 -5.15 -0.88 8.66
N LEU A 20 -4.25 -1.88 8.62
CA LEU A 20 -2.82 -1.68 8.36
C LEU A 20 -2.48 -1.63 6.87
N MET A 21 -3.42 -2.02 6.00
CA MET A 21 -3.26 -2.03 4.54
C MET A 21 -2.80 -0.68 3.96
N PRO A 22 -3.37 0.50 4.34
CA PRO A 22 -3.01 1.79 3.76
C PRO A 22 -1.55 2.20 4.00
N PHE A 23 -0.96 1.81 5.14
CA PHE A 23 0.42 2.13 5.49
C PHE A 23 1.46 1.47 4.57
N THR A 24 1.05 0.47 3.78
CA THR A 24 1.95 -0.23 2.85
C THR A 24 2.06 0.43 1.47
N PHE A 25 1.21 1.42 1.15
CA PHE A 25 1.10 2.01 -0.20
C PHE A 25 1.98 3.25 -0.44
N GLU A 26 2.75 3.74 0.54
CA GLU A 26 3.50 5.01 0.44
C GLU A 26 4.76 4.94 -0.46
N THR A 27 4.79 4.18 -1.55
CA THR A 27 5.86 4.31 -2.56
C THR A 27 5.61 5.46 -3.52
N SER A 28 4.35 5.85 -3.74
CA SER A 28 4.01 6.93 -4.67
C SER A 28 4.22 8.34 -4.10
N ALA A 29 4.40 8.49 -2.78
CA ALA A 29 4.52 9.79 -2.13
C ALA A 29 5.83 10.50 -2.49
N ASP A 30 6.96 9.77 -2.52
CA ASP A 30 8.28 10.35 -2.79
C ASP A 30 8.38 10.81 -4.26
N GLU A 31 7.88 10.00 -5.21
CA GLU A 31 7.86 10.34 -6.64
C GLU A 31 6.87 11.47 -6.94
N TYR A 32 5.71 11.46 -6.29
CA TYR A 32 4.73 12.53 -6.41
C TYR A 32 5.27 13.87 -5.88
N ALA A 33 5.93 13.86 -4.72
CA ALA A 33 6.53 15.06 -4.14
C ALA A 33 7.64 15.64 -5.01
N HIS A 34 8.49 14.78 -5.60
CA HIS A 34 9.51 15.22 -6.56
C HIS A 34 8.88 15.88 -7.80
N ASN A 35 7.89 15.22 -8.41
CA ASN A 35 7.23 15.74 -9.61
C ASN A 35 6.52 17.09 -9.34
N LEU A 36 5.87 17.24 -8.18
CA LEU A 36 5.23 18.49 -7.79
C LEU A 36 6.23 19.64 -7.67
N HIS A 37 7.39 19.39 -7.07
CA HIS A 37 8.43 20.40 -6.91
C HIS A 37 9.08 20.78 -8.25
N ILE A 38 9.26 19.82 -9.16
CA ILE A 38 9.72 20.09 -10.54
C ILE A 38 8.69 20.91 -11.32
N GLU A 39 7.40 20.61 -11.17
CA GLU A 39 6.32 21.39 -11.79
C GLU A 39 6.32 22.83 -11.28
N GLU A 40 6.47 23.03 -9.97
CA GLU A 40 6.57 24.37 -9.37
C GLU A 40 7.75 25.16 -9.95
N LEU A 41 8.94 24.56 -10.04
CA LEU A 41 10.12 25.20 -10.63
C LEU A 41 9.93 25.53 -12.12
N ASN A 42 9.25 24.65 -12.88
CA ASN A 42 8.93 24.93 -14.29
C ASN A 42 7.94 26.09 -14.43
N ASN A 43 6.96 26.21 -13.54
CA ASN A 43 6.03 27.34 -13.53
C ASN A 43 6.78 28.65 -13.24
N GLN A 44 7.68 28.66 -12.25
CA GLN A 44 8.54 29.82 -11.97
C GLN A 44 9.44 30.19 -13.17
N LEU A 45 9.92 29.20 -13.91
CA LEU A 45 10.72 29.40 -15.12
C LEU A 45 9.91 30.08 -16.24
N LEU A 46 8.64 29.70 -16.40
CA LEU A 46 7.72 30.28 -17.39
C LEU A 46 7.30 31.71 -17.05
N GLU A 47 7.16 32.03 -15.76
CA GLU A 47 6.79 33.36 -15.28
C GLU A 47 7.95 34.36 -15.27
N THR A 48 9.19 33.85 -15.17
CA THR A 48 10.41 34.64 -15.12
C THR A 48 10.69 35.36 -16.44
N LYS A 49 10.93 36.68 -16.37
CA LYS A 49 11.39 37.50 -17.50
C LYS A 49 12.88 37.82 -17.45
N ASN A 50 13.54 37.55 -16.31
CA ASN A 50 14.96 37.79 -16.12
C ASN A 50 15.79 36.57 -16.56
N LYS A 51 16.79 36.80 -17.41
CA LYS A 51 17.69 35.73 -17.89
C LYS A 51 18.54 35.11 -16.79
N GLU A 52 18.91 35.88 -15.77
CA GLU A 52 19.73 35.39 -14.65
C GLU A 52 18.92 34.49 -13.72
N GLU A 53 17.68 34.87 -13.40
CA GLU A 53 16.74 34.04 -12.63
C GLU A 53 16.37 32.78 -13.41
N SER A 54 16.17 32.87 -14.72
CA SER A 54 15.89 31.72 -15.59
C SER A 54 17.07 30.72 -15.60
N ALA A 55 18.30 31.23 -15.62
CA ALA A 55 19.49 30.40 -15.50
C ALA A 55 19.58 29.73 -14.11
N ALA A 56 19.28 30.48 -13.04
CA ALA A 56 19.28 29.94 -11.68
C ALA A 56 18.21 28.83 -11.49
N ILE A 57 16.99 29.04 -11.98
CA ILE A 57 15.90 28.05 -11.90
C ILE A 57 16.25 26.78 -12.68
N ASN A 58 16.84 26.91 -13.88
CA ASN A 58 17.34 25.75 -14.64
C ASN A 58 18.41 24.96 -13.89
N VAL A 59 19.29 25.64 -13.15
CA VAL A 59 20.29 24.99 -12.30
C VAL A 59 19.62 24.27 -11.13
N LEU A 60 18.61 24.87 -10.51
CA LEU A 60 17.84 24.23 -9.42
C LEU A 60 17.12 22.97 -9.89
N ILE A 61 16.44 23.01 -11.04
CA ILE A 61 15.80 21.83 -11.67
C ILE A 61 16.83 20.71 -11.88
N LYS A 62 18.01 21.06 -12.41
CA LYS A 62 19.08 20.08 -12.66
C LYS A 62 19.63 19.48 -11.36
N MET A 63 19.77 20.29 -10.31
CA MET A 63 20.20 19.81 -8.99
C MET A 63 19.18 18.87 -8.37
N GLU A 64 17.88 19.21 -8.47
CA GLU A 64 16.79 18.41 -7.94
C GLU A 64 16.70 17.04 -8.65
N ASN A 65 16.78 17.02 -9.98
CA ASN A 65 16.81 15.78 -10.76
C ASN A 65 18.02 14.90 -10.40
N ASN A 66 19.22 15.49 -10.27
CA ASN A 66 20.42 14.73 -9.90
C ASN A 66 20.32 14.16 -8.47
N LYS A 67 19.73 14.91 -7.54
CA LYS A 67 19.47 14.44 -6.18
C LYS A 67 18.45 13.29 -6.18
N TRP A 68 17.40 13.40 -6.98
CA TRP A 68 16.40 12.35 -7.15
C TRP A 68 17.01 11.08 -7.73
N GLU A 69 17.78 11.19 -8.82
CA GLU A 69 18.50 10.06 -9.42
C GLU A 69 19.43 9.36 -8.43
N LYS A 70 20.19 10.12 -7.63
CA LYS A 70 21.04 9.55 -6.57
C LYS A 70 20.24 8.83 -5.48
N THR A 71 19.07 9.38 -5.13
CA THR A 71 18.17 8.78 -4.15
C THR A 71 17.60 7.48 -4.69
N GLN A 72 17.17 7.46 -5.95
CA GLN A 72 16.70 6.25 -6.62
C GLN A 72 17.81 5.22 -6.77
N ALA A 73 19.02 5.61 -7.17
CA ALA A 73 20.18 4.74 -7.32
C ALA A 73 20.68 4.13 -6.00
N SER A 74 20.22 4.66 -4.86
CA SER A 74 20.53 4.09 -3.55
C SER A 74 19.92 2.70 -3.40
N SER A 75 20.73 1.74 -2.98
CA SER A 75 20.28 0.38 -2.67
C SER A 75 19.21 0.36 -1.57
N ALA A 76 19.24 1.34 -0.66
CA ALA A 76 18.23 1.51 0.38
C ALA A 76 16.84 1.85 -0.20
N TYR A 77 16.78 2.66 -1.26
CA TYR A 77 15.54 2.98 -1.95
C TYR A 77 14.96 1.75 -2.67
N HIS A 78 15.80 1.05 -3.42
CA HIS A 78 15.41 -0.20 -4.08
C HIS A 78 14.95 -1.27 -3.09
N PHE A 79 15.67 -1.46 -1.98
CA PHE A 79 15.28 -2.39 -0.92
C PHE A 79 13.95 -1.99 -0.30
N ARG A 80 13.72 -0.70 -0.01
CA ARG A 80 12.45 -0.21 0.54
C ARG A 80 11.28 -0.44 -0.42
N CYS A 81 11.48 -0.21 -1.73
CA CYS A 81 10.47 -0.47 -2.76
C CYS A 81 10.16 -1.96 -2.89
N LEU A 82 11.19 -2.82 -2.98
CA LEU A 82 11.00 -4.27 -3.04
C LEU A 82 10.34 -4.80 -1.78
N PHE A 83 10.79 -4.36 -0.60
CA PHE A 83 10.22 -4.75 0.68
C PHE A 83 8.75 -4.38 0.77
N LYS A 84 8.38 -3.13 0.44
CA LYS A 84 6.97 -2.70 0.40
C LYS A 84 6.15 -3.55 -0.57
N TYR A 85 6.66 -3.79 -1.78
CA TYR A 85 5.96 -4.60 -2.79
C TYR A 85 5.73 -6.05 -2.34
N TYR A 86 6.76 -6.71 -1.80
CA TYR A 86 6.64 -8.09 -1.31
C TYR A 86 5.77 -8.18 -0.07
N CYS A 87 5.91 -7.25 0.89
CA CYS A 87 5.06 -7.19 2.07
C CYS A 87 3.58 -6.99 1.69
N GLN A 88 3.30 -6.10 0.74
CA GLN A 88 1.94 -5.87 0.25
C GLN A 88 1.38 -7.12 -0.42
N ARG A 89 2.15 -7.81 -1.28
CA ARG A 89 1.68 -9.05 -1.92
C ARG A 89 1.47 -10.18 -0.93
N LEU A 90 2.40 -10.38 0.00
CA LEU A 90 2.25 -11.38 1.07
C LEU A 90 1.03 -11.09 1.93
N PHE A 91 0.77 -9.81 2.22
CA PHE A 91 -0.41 -9.37 2.94
C PHE A 91 -1.71 -9.70 2.18
N ILE A 92 -1.79 -9.36 0.88
CA ILE A 92 -2.95 -9.67 0.03
C ILE A 92 -3.19 -11.19 -0.04
N ILE A 93 -2.14 -11.98 -0.24
CA ILE A 93 -2.25 -13.44 -0.30
C ILE A 93 -2.77 -13.99 1.03
N SER A 94 -2.19 -13.54 2.15
CA SER A 94 -2.61 -13.96 3.50
C SER A 94 -4.07 -13.59 3.76
N TYR A 95 -4.49 -12.40 3.35
CA TYR A 95 -5.87 -11.95 3.46
C TYR A 95 -6.84 -12.80 2.63
N MET A 96 -6.48 -13.13 1.38
CA MET A 96 -7.30 -13.98 0.51
C MET A 96 -7.47 -15.38 1.08
N VAL A 97 -6.41 -15.96 1.65
CA VAL A 97 -6.47 -17.25 2.34
C VAL A 97 -7.41 -17.18 3.54
N LEU A 98 -7.26 -16.17 4.40
CA LEU A 98 -8.13 -15.97 5.56
C LEU A 98 -9.59 -15.79 5.16
N PHE A 99 -9.86 -15.02 4.10
CA PHE A 99 -11.19 -14.80 3.57
C PHE A 99 -11.82 -16.11 3.08
N LEU A 100 -11.09 -16.91 2.29
CA LEU A 100 -11.57 -18.21 1.82
C LEU A 100 -11.86 -19.17 2.97
N CYS A 101 -10.99 -19.21 3.99
CA CYS A 101 -11.22 -20.00 5.20
C CYS A 101 -12.49 -19.54 5.94
N ALA A 102 -12.72 -18.23 6.06
CA ALA A 102 -13.91 -17.68 6.70
C ALA A 102 -15.20 -18.02 5.93
N VAL A 103 -15.18 -17.94 4.60
CA VAL A 103 -16.31 -18.32 3.75
C VAL A 103 -16.61 -19.81 3.86
N ALA A 104 -15.59 -20.67 3.75
CA ALA A 104 -15.74 -22.12 3.89
C ALA A 104 -16.33 -22.49 5.27
N PHE A 105 -15.91 -21.80 6.32
CA PHE A 105 -16.45 -21.96 7.67
C PHE A 105 -17.94 -21.59 7.76
N LEU A 106 -18.35 -20.46 7.17
CA LEU A 106 -19.75 -20.04 7.15
C LEU A 106 -20.64 -21.03 6.39
N ILE A 107 -20.15 -21.54 5.25
CA ILE A 107 -20.84 -22.58 4.46
C ILE A 107 -21.00 -23.86 5.28
N ALA A 108 -19.93 -24.32 5.94
CA ALA A 108 -19.97 -25.50 6.79
C ALA A 108 -20.97 -25.32 7.95
N LYS A 109 -20.95 -24.17 8.64
CA LYS A 109 -21.89 -23.86 9.72
C LYS A 109 -23.35 -23.88 9.24
N ALA A 110 -23.61 -23.33 8.05
CA ALA A 110 -24.94 -23.35 7.46
C ALA A 110 -25.39 -24.77 7.12
N TYR A 111 -24.51 -25.57 6.49
CA TYR A 111 -24.80 -26.96 6.13
C TYR A 111 -25.14 -27.83 7.35
N TYR A 112 -24.35 -27.78 8.43
CA TYR A 112 -24.65 -28.53 9.64
C TYR A 112 -25.95 -28.07 10.30
N LYS A 113 -26.21 -26.76 10.36
CA LYS A 113 -27.48 -26.24 10.89
C LYS A 113 -28.69 -26.75 10.11
N THR A 114 -28.59 -26.85 8.78
CA THR A 114 -29.66 -27.41 7.95
C THR A 114 -29.81 -28.92 8.11
N ARG A 115 -28.71 -29.65 8.35
CA ARG A 115 -28.73 -31.10 8.55
C ARG A 115 -29.39 -31.48 9.87
N ASP A 116 -29.00 -30.80 10.96
CA ASP A 116 -29.55 -31.03 12.29
C ASP A 116 -31.04 -30.63 12.37
N ALA A 117 -31.48 -29.69 11.52
CA ALA A 117 -32.91 -29.35 11.37
C ALA A 117 -33.71 -30.37 10.53
N ALA A 118 -33.05 -31.11 9.63
CA ALA A 118 -33.70 -32.10 8.75
C ALA A 118 -33.79 -33.50 9.37
N CYS A 119 -32.85 -33.86 10.25
CA CYS A 119 -32.91 -35.06 11.09
C CYS A 119 -32.65 -34.65 12.55
N PRO A 120 -33.68 -34.19 13.28
CA PRO A 120 -33.58 -34.04 14.72
C PRO A 120 -33.49 -35.45 15.35
N ASP A 121 -32.49 -35.68 16.19
CA ASP A 121 -32.42 -36.86 17.06
C ASP A 121 -33.64 -36.95 17.99
#